data_AF-A0A931CVA4-F1
#
_entry.id   AF-A0A931CVA4-F1
#
_cell.length_a   1.000
_cell.length_b   1.000
_cell.length_c   1.000
_cell.angle_alpha   90.00
_cell.angle_beta   90.00
_cell.angle_gamma   90.00
#
_symmetry.space_group_name_H-M   'P 1'
#
loop_
_entity.id
_entity.type
_entity.pdbx_description
1 polymer ?
#
loop_
_entity_poly.entity_id
_entity_poly.type
_entity_poly.pdbx_seq_one_letter_code
_entity_poly.pdbx_strand_id
1 'polypeptide(L)' 'EKGYDLNLKSMQSIGYRHMGKVINHEMDIETAVSLLKRDTRRYAKRQFTWFKKEPGIVWIEPSQKDRAVALVKDFLTSP' A
#
# COMPACT_ATOMS: atom_id res chain seq x y z
N GLU A 1 -22.25 -8.62 -20.35
CA GLU A 1 -21.51 -8.99 -19.12
C GLU A 1 -21.81 -7.95 -18.04
N LYS A 2 -22.02 -8.36 -16.78
CA LYS A 2 -22.28 -7.39 -15.69
C LYS A 2 -20.96 -7.00 -15.06
N GLY A 3 -20.57 -5.73 -15.19
CA GLY A 3 -19.43 -5.16 -14.46
C GLY A 3 -19.68 -5.13 -12.95
N TYR A 4 -18.61 -4.93 -12.17
CA TYR A 4 -18.69 -4.75 -10.72
C TYR A 4 -18.95 -3.28 -10.37
N ASP A 5 -19.78 -3.03 -9.35
CA ASP A 5 -20.06 -1.67 -8.87
C ASP A 5 -18.80 -1.05 -8.25
N LEU A 6 -18.46 0.18 -8.65
CA LEU A 6 -17.34 0.94 -8.10
C LEU A 6 -17.55 1.33 -6.64
N ASN A 7 -18.78 1.30 -6.12
CA ASN A 7 -19.08 1.54 -4.71
C ASN A 7 -18.67 0.38 -3.79
N LEU A 8 -18.27 -0.77 -4.34
CA LEU A 8 -17.75 -1.89 -3.54
C LEU A 8 -16.50 -1.47 -2.77
N LYS A 9 -16.35 -1.96 -1.54
CA LYS A 9 -15.18 -1.64 -0.68
C LYS A 9 -13.85 -1.94 -1.35
N SER A 10 -13.75 -3.04 -2.10
CA SER A 10 -12.55 -3.41 -2.86
C SER A 10 -12.20 -2.38 -3.93
N MET A 11 -13.20 -1.78 -4.57
CA MET A 11 -13.05 -0.77 -5.63
C MET A 11 -12.68 0.61 -5.08
N GLN A 12 -12.84 0.84 -3.78
CA GLN A 12 -12.43 2.08 -3.11
C GLN A 12 -10.93 2.14 -2.78
N SER A 13 -10.19 1.05 -3.01
CA SER A 13 -8.75 0.99 -2.77
C SER A 13 -7.95 1.96 -3.66
N ILE A 14 -6.75 2.33 -3.21
CA ILE A 14 -5.81 3.13 -4.01
C ILE A 14 -5.49 2.35 -5.29
N GLY A 15 -5.40 3.03 -6.43
CA GLY A 15 -5.40 2.39 -7.75
C GLY A 15 -6.81 2.25 -8.31
N TYR A 16 -7.59 1.31 -7.79
CA TYR A 16 -8.93 0.97 -8.31
C TYR A 16 -9.87 2.17 -8.37
N ARG A 17 -9.96 2.95 -7.28
CA ARG A 17 -10.82 4.15 -7.26
C ARG A 17 -10.41 5.22 -8.27
N HIS A 18 -9.12 5.29 -8.62
CA HIS A 18 -8.62 6.26 -9.61
C HIS A 18 -8.99 5.81 -11.02
N MET A 19 -8.75 4.54 -11.34
CA MET A 19 -9.06 3.98 -12.64
C MET A 19 -10.56 3.87 -12.88
N GLY A 20 -11.35 3.54 -11.84
CA GLY A 20 -12.81 3.55 -11.92
C GLY A 20 -13.36 4.92 -12.34
N LYS A 21 -12.80 6.02 -11.83
CA LYS A 21 -13.19 7.38 -12.24
C LYS A 21 -12.82 7.70 -13.69
N VAL A 22 -11.68 7.20 -14.17
CA VAL A 22 -11.29 7.35 -15.58
C VAL A 22 -12.26 6.60 -16.49
N ILE A 23 -12.60 5.36 -16.13
CA ILE A 23 -13.54 4.52 -16.90
C ILE A 23 -14.94 5.16 -16.92
N ASN A 24 -15.37 5.80 -15.83
CA ASN A 24 -16.63 6.53 -15.76
C ASN A 24 -16.60 7.93 -16.41
N HIS A 25 -15.49 8.33 -17.03
CA HIS A 25 -15.28 9.68 -17.59
C HIS A 25 -15.42 10.83 -16.58
N GLU A 26 -15.25 10.55 -15.29
CA GLU A 26 -15.27 11.53 -14.19
C GLU A 26 -13.90 12.21 -13.99
N MET A 27 -12.85 11.69 -14.61
CA MET A 27 -11.47 12.13 -14.45
C MET A 27 -10.63 11.74 -15.66
N ASP A 28 -9.76 12.63 -16.13
CA ASP A 28 -8.80 12.29 -17.18
C ASP A 28 -7.66 11.40 -16.63
N ILE A 29 -7.00 10.67 -17.54
CA ILE A 29 -5.96 9.71 -17.18
C ILE A 29 -4.73 10.37 -16.54
N GLU A 30 -4.36 11.58 -16.96
CA GLU A 30 -3.17 12.26 -16.46
C GLU A 30 -3.37 12.70 -15.00
N THR A 31 -4.51 13.31 -14.71
CA THR A 31 -4.95 13.64 -13.36
C THR A 31 -5.04 12.40 -12.49
N ALA A 32 -5.62 11.31 -13.00
CA ALA A 32 -5.73 10.07 -12.25
C ALA A 32 -4.35 9.50 -11.87
N VAL A 33 -3.38 9.50 -12.79
CA VAL A 33 -2.01 9.07 -12.53
C VAL A 33 -1.32 9.97 -11.51
N SER A 34 -1.49 11.29 -11.60
CA SER A 34 -0.93 12.24 -10.64
C SER A 34 -1.47 12.01 -9.22
N LEU A 35 -2.79 11.87 -9.10
CA LEU A 35 -3.47 11.60 -7.83
C LEU A 35 -3.09 10.23 -7.26
N LEU A 36 -3.02 9.20 -8.11
CA LEU A 36 -2.59 7.85 -7.70
C LEU A 36 -1.20 7.88 -7.08
N LYS A 37 -0.23 8.51 -7.76
CA LYS A 37 1.15 8.66 -7.26
C LYS A 37 1.18 9.39 -5.92
N ARG A 38 0.43 10.50 -5.79
CA ARG A 38 0.35 11.29 -4.55
C ARG A 38 -0.25 10.48 -3.41
N ASP A 39 -1.37 9.82 -3.65
CA ASP A 39 -2.12 9.11 -2.62
C ASP A 39 -1.38 7.85 -2.17
N THR A 40 -0.66 7.17 -3.08
CA THR A 40 0.26 6.07 -2.75
C THR A 40 1.39 6.54 -1.82
N ARG A 41 2.04 7.67 -2.11
CA ARG A 41 3.08 8.24 -1.21
C ARG A 41 2.52 8.60 0.16
N ARG A 42 1.34 9.22 0.20
CA ARG A 42 0.66 9.56 1.46
C ARG A 42 0.32 8.30 2.27
N TYR A 43 -0.14 7.25 1.62
CA TYR A 43 -0.42 5.98 2.27
C TYR A 43 0.84 5.33 2.83
N ALA A 44 1.92 5.26 2.04
CA ALA A 44 3.22 4.77 2.52
C ALA A 44 3.73 5.56 3.74
N LYS A 45 3.61 6.90 3.72
CA LYS A 45 3.97 7.76 4.87
C LYS A 45 3.12 7.44 6.11
N ARG A 46 1.81 7.19 5.94
CA ARG A 46 0.92 6.81 7.05
C ARG A 46 1.32 5.46 7.63
N GLN A 47 1.57 4.45 6.79
CA GLN A 47 2.06 3.13 7.22
C GLN A 47 3.35 3.28 8.02
N PHE A 48 4.33 4.01 7.49
CA PHE A 48 5.60 4.26 8.16
C PHE A 48 5.43 4.97 9.51
N THR A 49 4.57 5.99 9.57
CA THR A 49 4.31 6.74 10.81
C THR A 49 3.61 5.89 11.86
N TRP A 50 2.71 5.00 11.43
CA TRP A 50 2.03 4.05 12.31
C TRP A 50 3.03 3.04 12.89
N PHE A 51 3.81 2.37 12.03
CA PHE A 51 4.85 1.43 12.47
C PHE A 51 5.92 2.10 13.36
N LYS A 52 6.27 3.37 13.12
CA LYS A 52 7.25 4.07 13.97
C LYS A 52 6.81 4.20 15.43
N LYS A 53 5.50 4.15 15.71
CA LYS A 53 4.95 4.21 17.06
C LYS A 53 4.76 2.84 17.70
N GLU A 54 4.86 1.77 16.92
CA GLU A 54 4.62 0.42 17.40
C GLU A 54 5.86 -0.13 18.10
N PRO A 55 5.76 -0.54 19.38
CA PRO A 55 6.89 -1.12 20.11
C PRO A 55 7.29 -2.48 19.53
N GLY A 56 8.56 -2.86 19.69
CA GLY A 56 9.06 -4.18 19.25
C GLY A 56 9.34 -4.31 17.76
N ILE A 57 9.12 -3.28 16.95
CA ILE A 57 9.47 -3.30 15.52
C ILE A 57 10.98 -3.24 15.32
N VAL A 58 11.51 -4.25 14.65
CA VAL A 58 12.90 -4.28 14.17
C VAL A 58 12.95 -3.70 12.75
N TRP A 59 13.54 -2.52 12.61
CA TRP A 59 13.70 -1.84 11.31
C TRP A 59 14.91 -2.39 10.54
N ILE A 60 14.69 -2.65 9.25
CA ILE A 60 15.68 -3.25 8.36
C ILE A 60 15.67 -2.47 7.03
N GLU A 61 16.86 -2.18 6.49
CA GLU A 61 16.97 -1.56 5.18
C GLU A 61 16.65 -2.58 4.06
N PRO A 62 16.04 -2.18 2.92
CA PRO A 62 15.68 -3.11 1.85
C PRO A 62 16.85 -3.94 1.29
N SER A 63 18.08 -3.44 1.42
CA SER A 63 19.30 -4.14 1.02
C SER A 63 19.71 -5.26 1.99
N GLN A 64 19.24 -5.24 3.23
CA GLN A 64 19.63 -6.17 4.31
C GLN A 64 18.77 -7.44 4.33
N LYS A 65 18.59 -8.09 3.18
CA LYS A 65 17.73 -9.28 3.05
C LYS A 65 18.19 -10.44 3.94
N ASP A 66 19.49 -10.73 3.97
CA ASP A 66 20.04 -11.84 4.75
C ASP A 66 19.82 -11.65 6.25
N ARG A 67 19.95 -10.40 6.73
CA ARG A 67 19.64 -10.03 8.12
C ARG A 67 18.16 -10.24 8.44
N ALA A 68 17.26 -9.85 7.55
CA ALA A 68 15.83 -10.08 7.74
C ALA A 68 15.52 -11.58 7.88
N VAL A 69 16.11 -12.42 7.03
CA VAL A 69 15.95 -13.87 7.11
C VAL A 69 16.49 -14.43 8.43
N ALA A 70 17.67 -13.98 8.87
CA ALA A 70 18.25 -14.42 10.14
C ALA A 70 17.34 -14.07 11.35
N LEU A 71 16.87 -12.82 11.43
CA LEU A 71 15.98 -12.37 12.51
C LEU A 71 14.67 -13.16 12.56
N VAL A 72 14.09 -13.46 11.40
CA VAL A 72 12.86 -14.28 11.34
C VAL A 72 13.14 -15.71 11.80
N LYS A 73 14.27 -16.31 11.41
CA LYS A 73 14.66 -17.64 11.89
C LYS A 73 14.82 -17.66 13.40
N ASP A 74 15.59 -16.72 13.94
CA ASP A 74 15.85 -16.62 15.38
C ASP A 74 14.54 -16.46 16.17
N PHE A 75 13.61 -15.63 15.68
CA PHE A 75 12.29 -15.47 16.27
C PHE A 75 11.47 -16.76 16.30
N LEU A 76 11.50 -17.54 15.21
CA LEU A 76 10.75 -18.80 15.10
C LEU A 76 11.36 -19.96 15.90
N THR A 77 12.66 -19.92 16.17
CA THR A 77 13.38 -20.97 16.90
C THR A 77 13.62 -20.66 18.37
N SER A 78 13.32 -19.44 18.81
CA SER A 78 13.35 -19.07 20.23
C SER A 78 12.15 -19.71 20.95
N PRO A 79 12.35 -20.43 22.07
CA PRO A 79 11.26 -21.03 22.84
C PRO A 79 10.36 -19.99 23.55
#